data_AF-A0A426ZR34-F1
#
_entry.id   AF-A0A426ZR34-F1
#
_cell.length_a   1.000
_cell.length_b   1.000
_cell.length_c   1.000
_cell.angle_alpha   90.00
_cell.angle_beta   90.00
_cell.angle_gamma   90.00
#
_symmetry.space_group_name_H-M   'P 1'
#
loop_
_entity.id
_entity.type
_entity.pdbx_description
1 polymer ?
#
loop_
_entity_poly.entity_id
_entity_poly.type
_entity_poly.pdbx_seq_one_letter_code
_entity_poly.pdbx_strand_id
1 'polypeptide(L)'
;MRPPSPRSAIPGRCLSSLLLIAAVILPCAVLYRAAAPTSPPSWRPGPAIPDTSPIATQLESEDVRLEKVLEEAAMENKTVILTTLNAAWATPGSIIDLFIESFQIGVGTRKLLDHLVIIALDKAAYVRCLSIHAHCFPLITEGADFSDEKLFMSAGYLSMMWTRIEFLRLVLEKGYNFIFSDVDILWFRNPLPQFYPEVDFQIACDHFMGDAFDLQNIPNGGFNYVNLAPLGS
;
A
#
# COMPACT_ATOMS: atom_id res chain seq x y z
N MET A 1 22.73 54.41 69.27
CA MET A 1 21.70 53.34 69.31
C MET A 1 21.16 53.16 67.89
N ARG A 2 21.32 51.96 67.32
CA ARG A 2 20.91 51.58 65.95
C ARG A 2 20.15 50.25 66.09
N PRO A 3 18.99 50.05 65.45
CA PRO A 3 18.19 48.85 65.68
C PRO A 3 18.84 47.63 65.00
N PRO A 4 18.62 46.40 65.50
CA PRO A 4 19.15 45.20 64.87
C PRO A 4 18.32 44.81 63.64
N SER A 5 19.02 44.34 62.60
CA SER A 5 18.45 43.76 61.39
C SER A 5 17.91 42.34 61.65
N PRO A 6 16.86 41.90 60.93
CA PRO A 6 16.26 40.59 61.15
C PRO A 6 17.16 39.46 60.65
N ARG A 7 17.34 38.44 61.49
CA ARG A 7 18.02 37.19 61.14
C ARG A 7 17.13 36.36 60.22
N SER A 8 17.59 36.07 59.01
CA SER A 8 17.00 35.05 58.14
C SER A 8 17.41 33.66 58.65
N ALA A 9 16.46 32.93 59.22
CA ALA A 9 16.61 31.51 59.52
C ALA A 9 16.38 30.72 58.21
N ILE A 10 17.43 30.07 57.70
CA ILE A 10 17.31 29.14 56.57
C ILE A 10 16.70 27.83 57.13
N PRO A 11 15.55 27.36 56.63
CA PRO A 11 14.91 26.16 57.16
C PRO A 11 15.72 24.93 56.76
N GLY A 12 16.06 24.07 57.73
CA GLY A 12 16.89 22.86 57.57
C GLY A 12 16.39 21.82 56.55
N ARG A 13 15.21 22.02 55.95
CA ARG A 13 14.69 21.21 54.84
C ARG A 13 15.40 21.48 53.51
N CYS A 14 15.99 22.67 53.31
CA CYS A 14 16.76 22.97 52.08
C CYS A 14 18.13 22.27 52.06
N LEU A 15 18.79 22.12 53.21
CA LEU A 15 20.11 21.47 53.27
C LEU A 15 20.03 19.96 53.00
N SER A 16 19.01 19.26 53.53
CA SER A 16 18.83 17.82 53.22
C SER A 16 18.50 17.58 51.75
N SER A 17 17.70 18.44 51.12
CA SER A 17 17.39 18.33 49.69
C SER A 17 18.61 18.60 48.81
N LEU A 18 19.47 19.56 49.18
CA LEU A 18 20.71 19.84 48.47
C LEU A 18 21.73 18.70 48.59
N LEU A 19 21.82 18.05 49.76
CA LEU A 19 22.68 16.89 49.97
C LEU A 19 22.22 15.66 49.17
N LEU A 20 20.90 15.44 49.06
CA LEU A 20 20.34 14.37 48.22
C LEU A 20 20.59 14.60 46.73
N ILE A 21 20.42 15.84 46.25
CA ILE A 21 20.71 16.20 44.85
C ILE A 21 22.20 16.00 44.55
N ALA A 22 23.10 16.43 45.44
CA ALA A 22 24.53 16.20 45.28
C ALA A 22 24.89 14.71 45.28
N ALA A 23 24.26 13.90 46.14
CA ALA A 23 24.48 12.46 46.23
C ALA A 23 24.03 11.68 44.98
N VAL A 24 23.13 12.23 44.15
CA VAL A 24 22.68 11.61 42.89
C VAL A 24 23.47 12.12 41.69
N ILE A 25 23.78 13.42 41.62
CA ILE A 25 24.43 14.02 40.46
C ILE A 25 25.91 13.60 40.35
N LEU A 26 26.63 13.52 41.48
CA LEU A 26 28.06 13.15 41.47
C LEU A 26 28.32 11.73 40.96
N PRO A 27 27.61 10.68 41.43
CA PRO A 27 27.78 9.33 40.87
C PRO A 27 27.41 9.25 39.40
N CYS A 28 26.34 9.92 38.97
CA CYS A 28 25.91 9.95 37.57
C CYS A 28 26.96 10.61 36.65
N ALA A 29 27.59 11.70 37.11
CA ALA A 29 28.66 12.37 36.34
C ALA A 29 29.93 11.51 36.24
N VAL A 30 30.27 10.76 37.29
CA VAL A 30 31.40 9.81 37.27
C VAL A 30 31.12 8.64 36.34
N LEU A 31 29.92 8.06 36.39
CA LEU A 31 29.51 6.99 35.48
C LEU A 31 29.46 7.46 34.02
N TYR A 32 28.95 8.67 33.77
CA TYR A 32 28.93 9.26 32.43
C TYR A 32 30.36 9.46 31.88
N ARG A 33 31.29 9.96 32.70
CA ARG A 33 32.69 10.09 32.28
C ARG A 33 33.42 8.75 32.11
N ALA A 34 33.06 7.74 32.88
CA ALA A 34 33.61 6.39 32.73
C ALA A 34 33.06 5.66 31.49
N ALA A 35 31.82 5.96 31.08
CA ALA A 35 31.18 5.41 29.90
C ALA A 35 31.46 6.21 28.60
N ALA A 36 31.91 7.46 28.72
CA ALA A 36 32.29 8.28 27.57
C ALA A 36 33.62 7.76 26.97
N PRO A 37 33.65 7.38 25.69
CA PRO A 37 34.90 6.98 25.03
C PRO A 37 35.90 8.14 25.04
N THR A 38 37.09 7.94 25.62
CA THR A 38 38.15 8.96 25.74
C THR A 38 39.06 9.05 24.51
N SER A 39 38.53 8.77 23.32
CA SER A 39 39.25 8.98 22.07
C SER A 39 38.39 9.71 21.05
N PRO A 40 38.88 10.81 20.44
CA PRO A 40 38.19 11.41 19.31
C PRO A 40 38.12 10.36 18.18
N PRO A 41 37.00 10.24 17.45
CA PRO A 41 36.93 9.34 16.33
C PRO A 41 37.97 9.78 15.30
N SER A 42 39.02 8.99 15.12
CA SER A 42 39.94 9.19 14.01
C SER A 42 39.17 8.87 12.72
N TRP A 43 38.64 9.90 12.08
CA TRP A 43 38.12 9.83 10.73
C TRP A 43 39.28 9.46 9.79
N ARG A 44 39.44 8.16 9.55
CA ARG A 44 40.13 7.68 8.35
C ARG A 44 39.06 7.57 7.27
N PRO A 45 39.19 8.21 6.10
CA PRO A 45 38.35 7.89 4.97
C PRO A 45 38.66 6.43 4.60
N GLY A 46 37.77 5.52 4.97
CA GLY A 46 37.72 4.20 4.34
C GLY A 46 37.34 4.38 2.86
N PRO A 47 37.71 3.44 1.98
CA PRO A 47 37.22 3.48 0.60
C PRO A 47 35.68 3.52 0.65
N ALA A 48 35.09 4.43 -0.13
CA ALA A 48 33.65 4.57 -0.25
C ALA A 48 33.05 3.21 -0.61
N ILE A 49 32.35 2.60 0.34
CA ILE A 49 31.45 1.48 0.05
C ILE A 49 30.25 2.14 -0.62
N PRO A 50 29.92 1.80 -1.89
CA PRO A 50 28.71 2.31 -2.49
C PRO A 50 27.52 1.83 -1.66
N ASP A 51 26.71 2.76 -1.16
CA ASP A 51 25.44 2.55 -0.46
C ASP A 51 24.41 1.92 -1.41
N THR A 52 24.65 0.70 -1.87
CA THR A 52 23.68 -0.06 -2.67
C THR A 52 23.15 -1.19 -1.80
N SER A 53 22.12 -0.89 -1.00
CA SER A 53 21.37 -1.91 -0.28
C SER A 53 20.67 -2.83 -1.32
N PRO A 54 20.78 -4.17 -1.19
CA PRO A 54 20.06 -5.11 -2.05
C PRO A 54 18.55 -4.84 -2.09
N ILE A 55 17.99 -4.35 -0.97
CA ILE A 55 16.55 -4.03 -0.82
C ILE A 55 16.16 -2.83 -1.69
N ALA A 56 16.98 -1.77 -1.71
CA ALA A 56 16.71 -0.61 -2.55
C ALA A 56 16.78 -0.98 -4.04
N THR A 57 17.72 -1.83 -4.41
CA THR A 57 17.87 -2.32 -5.80
C THR A 57 16.69 -3.20 -6.23
N GLN A 58 16.17 -4.04 -5.32
CA GLN A 58 15.00 -4.87 -5.58
C GLN A 58 13.73 -4.04 -5.71
N LEU A 59 13.49 -3.09 -4.80
CA LEU A 59 12.33 -2.20 -4.83
C LEU A 59 12.33 -1.33 -6.09
N GLU A 60 13.47 -0.75 -6.46
CA GLU A 60 13.63 -0.02 -7.73
C GLU A 60 13.34 -0.92 -8.94
N SER A 61 13.78 -2.18 -8.89
CA SER A 61 13.51 -3.14 -9.98
C SER A 61 12.04 -3.53 -10.12
N GLU A 62 11.31 -3.62 -9.01
CA GLU A 62 9.88 -3.92 -9.00
C GLU A 62 9.04 -2.71 -9.42
N ASP A 63 9.43 -1.51 -8.99
CA ASP A 63 8.77 -0.26 -9.40
C ASP A 63 8.89 -0.03 -10.92
N VAL A 64 10.10 -0.20 -11.47
CA VAL A 64 10.34 -0.11 -12.93
C VAL A 64 9.54 -1.17 -13.69
N ARG A 65 9.43 -2.38 -13.13
CA ARG A 65 8.67 -3.46 -13.75
C ARG A 65 7.17 -3.20 -13.71
N LEU A 66 6.65 -2.68 -12.60
CA LEU A 66 5.25 -2.27 -12.48
C LEU A 66 4.94 -1.18 -13.51
N GLU A 67 5.77 -0.14 -13.57
CA GLU A 67 5.60 0.97 -14.50
C GLU A 67 5.50 0.46 -15.94
N LYS A 68 6.40 -0.44 -16.34
CA LYS A 68 6.39 -1.06 -17.66
C LYS A 68 5.09 -1.82 -17.95
N VAL A 69 4.61 -2.62 -16.99
CA VAL A 69 3.37 -3.40 -17.16
C VAL A 69 2.16 -2.46 -17.30
N LEU A 70 2.10 -1.40 -16.49
CA LEU A 70 1.03 -0.40 -16.56
C LEU A 70 1.10 0.38 -17.88
N GLU A 71 2.29 0.77 -18.33
CA GLU A 71 2.50 1.47 -19.60
C GLU A 71 2.03 0.63 -20.79
N GLU A 72 2.39 -0.66 -20.83
CA GLU A 72 2.01 -1.58 -21.90
C GLU A 72 0.51 -1.87 -21.93
N ALA A 73 -0.16 -1.90 -20.77
CA ALA A 73 -1.59 -2.16 -20.66
C ALA A 73 -2.47 -0.90 -20.76
N ALA A 74 -1.91 0.30 -20.67
CA ALA A 74 -2.69 1.52 -20.59
C ALA A 74 -3.46 1.83 -21.89
N MET A 75 -4.72 2.25 -21.72
CA MET A 75 -5.51 2.90 -22.78
C MET A 75 -4.95 4.30 -23.10
N GLU A 76 -5.44 4.92 -24.18
CA GLU A 76 -5.05 6.28 -24.59
C GLU A 76 -5.21 7.32 -23.47
N ASN A 77 -6.24 7.18 -22.63
CA ASN A 77 -6.51 8.06 -21.49
C ASN A 77 -5.83 7.59 -20.18
N LYS A 78 -4.78 6.77 -20.26
CA LYS A 78 -4.05 6.20 -19.11
C LYS A 78 -4.88 5.28 -18.21
N THR A 79 -6.03 4.77 -18.67
CA THR A 79 -6.82 3.78 -17.92
C THR A 79 -6.24 2.39 -18.07
N VAL A 80 -6.07 1.67 -16.96
CA VAL A 80 -5.78 0.23 -16.92
C VAL A 80 -6.94 -0.53 -16.27
N ILE A 81 -7.17 -1.78 -16.67
CA ILE A 81 -8.13 -2.66 -15.99
C ILE A 81 -7.34 -3.55 -15.05
N LEU A 82 -7.70 -3.57 -13.78
CA LEU A 82 -7.00 -4.31 -12.74
C LEU A 82 -7.91 -5.41 -12.18
N THR A 83 -7.32 -6.58 -11.94
CA THR A 83 -7.95 -7.63 -11.15
C THR A 83 -6.91 -8.29 -10.26
N THR A 84 -7.33 -8.87 -9.15
CA THR A 84 -6.46 -9.66 -8.27
C THR A 84 -6.75 -11.15 -8.42
N LEU A 85 -5.71 -11.97 -8.40
CA LEU A 85 -5.81 -13.42 -8.49
C LEU A 85 -4.99 -14.10 -7.38
N ASN A 86 -5.58 -15.08 -6.70
CA ASN A 86 -4.89 -15.98 -5.78
C ASN A 86 -5.02 -17.45 -6.25
N ALA A 87 -4.32 -18.36 -5.57
CA ALA A 87 -4.24 -19.77 -5.90
C ALA A 87 -5.60 -20.46 -5.93
N ALA A 88 -6.54 -20.08 -5.05
CA ALA A 88 -7.86 -20.67 -4.97
C ALA A 88 -8.65 -20.53 -6.27
N TRP A 89 -8.43 -19.43 -7.00
CA TRP A 89 -9.12 -19.13 -8.26
C TRP A 89 -8.26 -19.34 -9.50
N ALA A 90 -7.04 -19.88 -9.38
CA ALA A 90 -6.07 -19.98 -10.47
C ALA A 90 -5.92 -21.38 -11.11
N THR A 91 -6.70 -22.38 -10.68
CA THR A 91 -6.63 -23.73 -11.24
C THR A 91 -7.17 -23.76 -12.69
N PRO A 92 -6.62 -24.55 -13.63
CA PRO A 92 -7.21 -24.66 -14.97
C PRO A 92 -8.69 -25.04 -14.92
N GLY A 93 -9.53 -24.32 -15.66
CA GLY A 93 -10.98 -24.46 -15.68
C GLY A 93 -11.72 -23.75 -14.53
N SER A 94 -11.04 -22.95 -13.71
CA SER A 94 -11.64 -22.18 -12.61
C SER A 94 -12.16 -20.80 -13.05
N ILE A 95 -12.54 -19.97 -12.06
CA ILE A 95 -13.07 -18.62 -12.24
C ILE A 95 -12.19 -17.73 -13.14
N ILE A 96 -10.86 -17.81 -13.09
CA ILE A 96 -10.02 -16.99 -13.97
C ILE A 96 -10.25 -17.28 -15.46
N ASP A 97 -10.53 -18.53 -15.81
CA ASP A 97 -10.76 -18.90 -17.21
C ASP A 97 -12.12 -18.36 -17.67
N LEU A 98 -13.14 -18.42 -16.80
CA LEU A 98 -14.45 -17.82 -17.06
C LEU A 98 -14.37 -16.29 -17.16
N PHE A 99 -13.57 -15.67 -16.30
CA PHE A 99 -13.31 -14.24 -16.33
C PHE A 99 -12.75 -13.83 -17.69
N ILE A 100 -11.64 -14.44 -18.12
CA ILE A 100 -11.01 -14.15 -19.42
C ILE A 100 -11.96 -14.48 -20.57
N GLU A 101 -12.64 -15.63 -20.54
CA GLU A 101 -13.61 -16.02 -21.57
C GLU A 101 -14.74 -14.98 -21.70
N SER A 102 -15.22 -14.41 -20.59
CA SER A 102 -16.28 -13.39 -20.62
C SER A 102 -15.89 -12.17 -21.45
N PHE A 103 -14.64 -11.71 -21.36
CA PHE A 103 -14.13 -10.66 -22.25
C PHE A 103 -14.04 -11.13 -23.71
N GLN A 104 -13.65 -12.38 -23.96
CA GLN A 104 -13.49 -12.90 -25.32
C GLN A 104 -14.82 -13.00 -26.08
N ILE A 105 -15.90 -13.37 -25.39
CA ILE A 105 -17.23 -13.60 -25.96
C ILE A 105 -18.17 -12.39 -25.81
N GLY A 106 -17.87 -11.46 -24.90
CA GLY A 106 -18.70 -10.29 -24.65
C GLY A 106 -18.71 -9.30 -25.83
N VAL A 107 -19.75 -8.46 -25.87
CA VAL A 107 -19.97 -7.50 -26.95
C VAL A 107 -19.10 -6.27 -26.71
N GLY A 108 -18.07 -6.11 -27.54
CA GLY A 108 -17.15 -4.97 -27.46
C GLY A 108 -16.14 -5.06 -26.31
N THR A 109 -16.00 -6.21 -25.64
CA THR A 109 -15.09 -6.40 -24.49
C THR A 109 -13.78 -7.06 -24.87
N ARG A 110 -13.67 -7.77 -25.99
CA ARG A 110 -12.46 -8.51 -26.38
C ARG A 110 -11.19 -7.64 -26.38
N LYS A 111 -11.27 -6.42 -26.91
CA LYS A 111 -10.13 -5.47 -26.95
C LYS A 111 -9.71 -4.99 -25.56
N LEU A 112 -10.59 -5.10 -24.56
CA LEU A 112 -10.26 -4.70 -23.19
C LEU A 112 -9.30 -5.69 -22.52
N LEU A 113 -9.14 -6.91 -23.06
CA LEU A 113 -8.11 -7.84 -22.56
C LEU A 113 -6.70 -7.28 -22.74
N ASP A 114 -6.45 -6.52 -23.80
CA ASP A 114 -5.16 -5.86 -24.03
C ASP A 114 -4.85 -4.82 -22.93
N HIS A 115 -5.87 -4.42 -22.16
CA HIS A 115 -5.76 -3.43 -21.08
C HIS A 115 -5.91 -4.03 -19.68
N LEU A 116 -6.08 -5.35 -19.58
CA LEU A 116 -6.18 -6.07 -18.31
C LEU A 116 -4.79 -6.29 -17.73
N VAL A 117 -4.60 -6.00 -16.45
CA VAL A 117 -3.45 -6.39 -15.65
C VAL A 117 -3.94 -7.27 -14.50
N ILE A 118 -3.40 -8.47 -14.41
CA ILE A 118 -3.73 -9.41 -13.34
C ILE A 118 -2.65 -9.33 -12.26
N ILE A 119 -3.07 -8.95 -11.06
CA ILE A 119 -2.24 -8.82 -9.86
C ILE A 119 -2.28 -10.16 -9.11
N ALA A 120 -1.20 -10.93 -9.20
CA ALA A 120 -1.10 -12.24 -8.60
C ALA A 120 -0.60 -12.13 -7.15
N LEU A 121 -1.41 -12.61 -6.20
CA LEU A 121 -1.14 -12.51 -4.77
C LEU A 121 -0.24 -13.64 -4.24
N ASP A 122 0.01 -14.66 -5.05
CA ASP A 122 0.89 -15.78 -4.75
C ASP A 122 1.55 -16.35 -6.01
N LYS A 123 2.52 -17.24 -5.80
CA LYS A 123 3.32 -17.83 -6.87
C LYS A 123 2.50 -18.70 -7.82
N ALA A 124 1.50 -19.43 -7.32
CA ALA A 124 0.68 -20.31 -8.15
C ALA A 124 -0.21 -19.48 -9.09
N ALA A 125 -0.84 -18.43 -8.55
CA ALA A 125 -1.57 -17.45 -9.33
C ALA A 125 -0.69 -16.75 -10.37
N TYR A 126 0.54 -16.38 -10.01
CA TYR A 126 1.45 -15.70 -10.95
C TYR A 126 1.85 -16.61 -12.12
N VAL A 127 2.22 -17.86 -11.82
CA VAL A 127 2.53 -18.86 -12.86
C VAL A 127 1.31 -19.12 -13.75
N ARG A 128 0.10 -19.22 -13.17
CA ARG A 128 -1.12 -19.35 -13.95
C ARG A 128 -1.31 -18.16 -14.87
N CYS A 129 -1.23 -16.94 -14.33
CA CYS A 129 -1.41 -15.71 -15.08
C CYS A 129 -0.52 -15.67 -16.33
N LEU A 130 0.78 -15.92 -16.15
CA LEU A 130 1.75 -15.93 -17.25
C LEU A 130 1.44 -16.95 -18.35
N SER A 131 0.68 -18.01 -18.04
CA SER A 131 0.28 -19.02 -19.02
C SER A 131 -0.95 -18.64 -19.85
N ILE A 132 -1.76 -17.68 -19.39
CA ILE A 132 -3.06 -17.33 -20.00
C ILE A 132 -3.17 -15.86 -20.39
N HIS A 133 -2.28 -14.99 -19.91
CA HIS A 133 -2.37 -13.54 -20.09
C HIS A 133 -0.99 -12.88 -20.17
N ALA A 134 -0.90 -11.75 -20.88
CA ALA A 134 0.36 -11.05 -21.12
C ALA A 134 0.79 -10.15 -19.95
N HIS A 135 -0.16 -9.45 -19.33
CA HIS A 135 0.15 -8.44 -18.32
C HIS A 135 -0.14 -8.99 -16.92
N CYS A 136 0.92 -9.51 -16.29
CA CYS A 136 0.89 -10.13 -14.98
C CYS A 136 1.88 -9.45 -14.04
N PHE A 137 1.44 -9.08 -12.85
CA PHE A 137 2.30 -8.50 -11.82
C PHE A 137 2.18 -9.28 -10.50
N PRO A 138 3.26 -9.80 -9.92
CA PRO A 138 3.21 -10.46 -8.63
C PRO A 138 3.24 -9.43 -7.51
N LEU A 139 2.23 -9.47 -6.65
CA LEU A 139 2.16 -8.72 -5.41
C LEU A 139 2.19 -9.73 -4.25
N ILE A 140 3.30 -10.46 -4.15
CA ILE A 140 3.46 -11.56 -3.20
C ILE A 140 3.80 -10.97 -1.84
N THR A 141 2.93 -11.17 -0.86
CA THR A 141 3.20 -10.81 0.53
C THR A 141 3.95 -11.97 1.22
N GLU A 142 5.19 -11.72 1.65
CA GLU A 142 5.96 -12.72 2.41
C GLU A 142 5.22 -13.14 3.69
N GLY A 143 5.04 -14.44 3.88
CA GLY A 143 4.42 -15.01 5.09
C GLY A 143 2.91 -15.14 5.08
N ALA A 144 2.22 -14.78 3.99
CA ALA A 144 0.78 -15.01 3.85
C ALA A 144 0.50 -16.16 2.87
N ASP A 145 0.06 -17.30 3.39
CA ASP A 145 -0.52 -18.36 2.57
C ASP A 145 -1.94 -17.92 2.15
N PHE A 146 -2.22 -17.86 0.86
CA PHE A 146 -3.51 -17.47 0.28
C PHE A 146 -4.22 -18.65 -0.40
N SER A 147 -3.81 -19.89 -0.09
CA SER A 147 -4.41 -21.11 -0.64
C SER A 147 -5.83 -21.40 -0.15
N ASP A 148 -6.26 -20.79 0.97
CA ASP A 148 -7.48 -21.16 1.70
C ASP A 148 -8.53 -20.04 1.73
N GLU A 149 -9.80 -20.42 1.90
CA GLU A 149 -10.92 -19.50 2.19
C GLU A 149 -10.65 -18.78 3.53
N LYS A 150 -10.34 -17.47 3.47
CA LYS A 150 -10.08 -16.67 4.67
C LYS A 150 -11.39 -16.14 5.24
N LEU A 151 -11.68 -16.48 6.49
CA LEU A 151 -12.78 -15.89 7.26
C LEU A 151 -12.67 -14.35 7.27
N PHE A 152 -13.80 -13.69 6.99
CA PHE A 152 -14.00 -12.25 7.02
C PHE A 152 -13.41 -11.64 8.31
N MET A 153 -12.58 -10.60 8.18
CA MET A 153 -11.84 -9.90 9.27
C MET A 153 -10.64 -10.63 9.92
N SER A 154 -10.19 -11.78 9.41
CA SER A 154 -8.93 -12.38 9.88
C SER A 154 -7.70 -11.49 9.59
N ALA A 155 -6.60 -11.66 10.33
CA ALA A 155 -5.36 -10.92 10.09
C ALA A 155 -4.85 -11.08 8.65
N GLY A 156 -5.04 -12.26 8.05
CA GLY A 156 -4.71 -12.55 6.65
C GLY A 156 -5.68 -11.93 5.63
N TYR A 157 -6.92 -11.61 6.03
CA TYR A 157 -7.89 -10.86 5.23
C TYR A 157 -7.59 -9.35 5.27
N LEU A 158 -7.22 -8.83 6.44
CA LEU A 158 -6.82 -7.44 6.61
C LEU A 158 -5.50 -7.15 5.86
N SER A 159 -4.48 -8.00 5.97
CA SER A 159 -3.24 -7.81 5.20
C SER A 159 -3.50 -7.81 3.69
N MET A 160 -4.38 -8.69 3.19
CA MET A 160 -4.78 -8.75 1.78
C MET A 160 -5.52 -7.49 1.30
N MET A 161 -6.49 -7.00 2.07
CA MET A 161 -7.24 -5.79 1.73
C MET A 161 -6.36 -4.53 1.77
N TRP A 162 -5.48 -4.41 2.76
CA TRP A 162 -4.54 -3.28 2.83
C TRP A 162 -3.55 -3.31 1.66
N THR A 163 -3.01 -4.49 1.32
CA THR A 163 -2.14 -4.65 0.15
C THR A 163 -2.84 -4.26 -1.15
N ARG A 164 -4.13 -4.60 -1.33
CA ARG A 164 -4.92 -4.14 -2.47
C ARG A 164 -5.05 -2.62 -2.49
N ILE A 165 -5.43 -2.00 -1.37
CA ILE A 165 -5.61 -0.54 -1.29
C ILE A 165 -4.29 0.20 -1.55
N GLU A 166 -3.19 -0.28 -0.97
CA GLU A 166 -1.85 0.27 -1.19
C GLU A 166 -1.42 0.16 -2.65
N PHE A 167 -1.69 -0.97 -3.30
CA PHE A 167 -1.40 -1.15 -4.72
C PHE A 167 -2.23 -0.22 -5.60
N LEU A 168 -3.55 -0.11 -5.35
CA LEU A 168 -4.41 0.81 -6.10
C LEU A 168 -3.96 2.27 -5.93
N ARG A 169 -3.52 2.65 -4.73
CA ARG A 169 -2.91 3.96 -4.49
C ARG A 169 -1.63 4.15 -5.31
N LEU A 170 -0.74 3.15 -5.36
CA LEU A 170 0.50 3.21 -6.14
C LEU A 170 0.22 3.42 -7.63
N VAL A 171 -0.81 2.75 -8.18
CA VAL A 171 -1.23 2.95 -9.57
C VAL A 171 -1.66 4.41 -9.84
N LEU A 172 -2.39 5.03 -8.90
CA LEU A 172 -2.78 6.44 -8.99
C LEU A 172 -1.57 7.38 -8.86
N GLU A 173 -0.65 7.10 -7.94
CA GLU A 173 0.57 7.90 -7.75
C GLU A 173 1.47 7.89 -9.00
N LYS A 174 1.38 6.83 -9.80
CA LYS A 174 2.03 6.69 -11.10
C LYS A 174 1.30 7.38 -12.26
N GLY A 175 0.12 7.97 -12.00
CA GLY A 175 -0.63 8.76 -12.98
C GLY A 175 -1.56 7.93 -13.88
N TYR A 176 -1.90 6.70 -13.48
CA TYR A 176 -2.86 5.87 -14.21
C TYR A 176 -4.25 5.94 -13.58
N ASN A 177 -5.25 6.01 -14.44
CA ASN A 177 -6.64 5.74 -14.07
C ASN A 177 -6.83 4.22 -14.00
N PHE A 178 -7.82 3.74 -13.25
CA PHE A 178 -8.07 2.31 -13.26
C PHE A 178 -9.54 1.93 -13.16
N ILE A 179 -9.88 0.82 -13.80
CA ILE A 179 -11.09 0.06 -13.50
C ILE A 179 -10.65 -1.16 -12.71
N PHE A 180 -11.11 -1.31 -11.47
CA PHE A 180 -10.91 -2.53 -10.71
C PHE A 180 -12.12 -3.46 -10.90
N SER A 181 -11.84 -4.74 -11.11
CA SER A 181 -12.84 -5.81 -11.15
C SER A 181 -12.33 -7.01 -10.35
N ASP A 182 -13.13 -7.49 -9.42
CA ASP A 182 -12.92 -8.83 -8.86
C ASP A 182 -13.01 -9.87 -9.98
N VAL A 183 -12.25 -10.95 -9.83
CA VAL A 183 -12.10 -11.99 -10.87
C VAL A 183 -13.38 -12.81 -11.06
N ASP A 184 -14.33 -12.74 -10.14
CA ASP A 184 -15.64 -13.40 -10.20
C ASP A 184 -16.73 -12.53 -10.87
N ILE A 185 -16.38 -11.34 -11.39
CA ILE A 185 -17.28 -10.47 -12.15
C ILE A 185 -17.08 -10.68 -13.65
N LEU A 186 -18.15 -11.08 -14.35
CA LEU A 186 -18.10 -11.38 -15.79
C LEU A 186 -18.47 -10.17 -16.66
N TRP A 187 -17.73 -9.99 -17.75
CA TRP A 187 -17.80 -8.81 -18.62
C TRP A 187 -18.52 -9.09 -19.94
N PHE A 188 -19.84 -8.92 -19.97
CA PHE A 188 -20.64 -9.20 -21.18
C PHE A 188 -20.76 -8.01 -22.15
N ARG A 189 -20.47 -6.78 -21.70
CA ARG A 189 -20.51 -5.55 -22.52
C ARG A 189 -19.42 -4.58 -22.07
N ASN A 190 -18.97 -3.72 -22.96
CA ASN A 190 -18.03 -2.66 -22.64
C ASN A 190 -18.68 -1.62 -21.69
N PRO A 191 -18.15 -1.43 -20.47
CA PRO A 191 -18.71 -0.48 -19.50
C PRO A 191 -18.23 0.96 -19.72
N LEU A 192 -17.17 1.20 -20.51
CA LEU A 192 -16.58 2.54 -20.70
C LEU A 192 -17.62 3.61 -21.07
N PRO A 193 -18.62 3.36 -21.94
CA PRO A 193 -19.63 4.36 -22.27
C PRO A 193 -20.58 4.74 -21.12
N GLN A 194 -20.55 4.02 -20.00
CA GLN A 194 -21.41 4.26 -18.83
C GLN A 194 -20.70 5.06 -17.73
N PHE A 195 -19.38 5.24 -17.82
CA PHE A 195 -18.65 6.01 -16.81
C PHE A 195 -18.84 7.51 -17.00
N TYR A 196 -18.93 8.20 -15.87
CA TYR A 196 -18.98 9.66 -15.79
C TYR A 196 -17.55 10.22 -15.80
N PRO A 197 -17.05 10.83 -16.89
CA PRO A 197 -15.67 11.28 -16.98
C PRO A 197 -15.32 12.39 -15.98
N GLU A 198 -16.30 13.14 -15.51
CA GLU A 198 -16.18 14.23 -14.52
C GLU A 198 -16.10 13.75 -13.06
N VAL A 199 -16.24 12.45 -12.81
CA VAL A 199 -16.26 11.89 -11.45
C VAL A 199 -14.96 11.13 -11.17
N ASP A 200 -14.29 11.50 -10.08
CA ASP A 200 -13.01 10.91 -9.66
C ASP A 200 -13.15 9.45 -9.21
N PHE A 201 -14.27 9.09 -8.59
CA PHE A 201 -14.48 7.77 -7.99
C PHE A 201 -15.91 7.28 -8.21
N GLN A 202 -16.06 6.15 -8.89
CA GLN A 202 -17.32 5.49 -9.19
C GLN A 202 -17.24 4.05 -8.71
N ILE A 203 -18.25 3.61 -7.96
CA ILE A 203 -18.28 2.28 -7.34
C ILE A 203 -19.63 1.62 -7.59
N ALA A 204 -19.61 0.30 -7.81
CA ALA A 204 -20.83 -0.49 -7.91
C ALA A 204 -21.59 -0.52 -6.57
N CYS A 205 -22.81 -1.04 -6.60
CA CYS A 205 -23.61 -1.23 -5.39
C CYS A 205 -24.29 -2.61 -5.37
N ASP A 206 -24.41 -3.18 -4.17
CA ASP A 206 -25.17 -4.40 -3.91
C ASP A 206 -26.68 -4.12 -3.88
N HIS A 207 -27.06 -2.92 -3.48
CA HIS A 207 -28.45 -2.47 -3.44
C HIS A 207 -28.60 -1.10 -4.07
N PHE A 208 -29.41 -1.03 -5.13
CA PHE A 208 -29.66 0.17 -5.92
C PHE A 208 -31.05 0.75 -5.63
N MET A 209 -31.10 2.02 -5.23
CA MET A 209 -32.33 2.71 -4.82
C MET A 209 -33.09 3.36 -5.99
N GLY A 210 -32.59 3.23 -7.23
CA GLY A 210 -33.20 3.79 -8.44
C GLY A 210 -32.52 5.07 -8.96
N ASP A 211 -31.66 5.69 -8.15
CA ASP A 211 -30.83 6.84 -8.52
C ASP A 211 -29.35 6.54 -8.25
N ALA A 212 -28.50 6.77 -9.26
CA ALA A 212 -27.05 6.53 -9.20
C ALA A 212 -26.33 7.44 -8.20
N PHE A 213 -26.90 8.62 -7.88
CA PHE A 213 -26.33 9.56 -6.93
C PHE A 213 -26.89 9.41 -5.51
N ASP A 214 -27.77 8.44 -5.26
CA ASP A 214 -28.31 8.20 -3.93
C ASP A 214 -27.24 7.64 -2.99
N LEU A 215 -26.99 8.37 -1.89
CA LEU A 215 -26.04 7.99 -0.84
C LEU A 215 -26.52 6.77 -0.02
N GLN A 216 -27.75 6.32 -0.22
CA GLN A 216 -28.29 5.09 0.39
C GLN A 216 -27.97 3.83 -0.42
N ASN A 217 -27.39 3.96 -1.61
CA ASN A 217 -26.87 2.80 -2.35
C ASN A 217 -25.79 2.10 -1.50
N ILE A 218 -25.90 0.77 -1.34
CA ILE A 218 -24.93 -0.01 -0.54
C ILE A 218 -23.73 -0.33 -1.44
N PRO A 219 -22.53 0.23 -1.20
CA PRO A 219 -21.41 0.10 -2.13
C PRO A 219 -20.83 -1.32 -2.16
N ASN A 220 -20.45 -1.76 -3.35
CA ASN A 220 -19.74 -3.02 -3.59
C ASN A 220 -18.33 -2.72 -4.14
N GLY A 221 -17.30 -3.16 -3.42
CA GLY A 221 -15.91 -2.90 -3.78
C GLY A 221 -15.35 -3.73 -4.93
N GLY A 222 -16.11 -4.71 -5.44
CA GLY A 222 -15.67 -5.62 -6.48
C GLY A 222 -15.64 -4.99 -7.87
N PHE A 223 -16.33 -3.88 -8.10
CA PHE A 223 -16.22 -3.14 -9.36
C PHE A 223 -16.20 -1.63 -9.11
N ASN A 224 -15.14 -0.97 -9.54
CA ASN A 224 -15.01 0.48 -9.41
C ASN A 224 -14.17 1.07 -10.54
N TYR A 225 -14.43 2.33 -10.87
CA TYR A 225 -13.63 3.13 -11.79
C TYR A 225 -13.14 4.38 -11.07
N VAL A 226 -11.84 4.59 -11.13
CA VAL A 226 -11.17 5.73 -10.50
C VAL A 226 -10.41 6.50 -11.57
N ASN A 227 -10.72 7.78 -11.65
CA ASN A 227 -10.17 8.72 -12.60
C ASN A 227 -9.39 9.81 -11.86
N LEU A 228 -8.17 10.06 -12.30
CA LEU A 228 -7.40 11.25 -11.96
C LEU A 228 -7.96 12.38 -12.84
N ALA A 229 -9.06 13.01 -12.42
CA ALA A 229 -9.49 14.21 -13.10
C ALA A 229 -8.35 15.25 -13.08
N PRO A 230 -8.18 16.07 -14.14
CA PRO A 230 -7.24 17.17 -14.09
C PRO A 230 -7.58 18.04 -12.88
N LEU A 231 -6.60 18.27 -11.99
CA LEU A 231 -6.72 19.24 -10.91
C LEU A 231 -6.94 20.64 -11.51
N GLY A 232 -8.21 21.02 -11.69
CA GLY A 232 -8.65 22.33 -12.15
C GLY A 232 -8.56 22.53 -13.66
N SER A 233 -9.73 22.63 -14.30
CA SER A 233 -9.95 23.46 -15.49
C SER A 233 -10.75 24.69 -15.11
#